data_AF-A0A455UBC5-F1
#
_entry.id   AF-A0A455UBC5-F1
#
_cell.length_a   1.000
_cell.length_b   1.000
_cell.length_c   1.000
_cell.angle_alpha   90.00
_cell.angle_beta   90.00
_cell.angle_gamma   90.00
#
_symmetry.space_group_name_H-M   'P 1'
#
loop_
_entity.id
_entity.type
_entity.pdbx_description
1 polymer ?
#
loop_
_entity_poly.entity_id
_entity_poly.type
_entity_poly.pdbx_seq_one_letter_code
_entity_poly.pdbx_strand_id
1 'polypeptide(L)'
;MGELAENAASEVDVYTMHQPLGVGAGITAFNFPIMLPCFMFPLAIATGNTFVLKPSEQDPSSTMRLVELAHEAGIPPGVLNVVHGGPDVANQIADHQDIKALSFIGSTHVGSLLYNRAAAAGKRMQAMMGAKNHCVVMPDANRSQAINNLLGSAFGAAGQRCMANSVVVLVGEARAWLNDIVEAAQKNESGAWYSA
;
A
#
# COMPACT_ATOMS: atom_id res chain seq x y z
N MET A 1 -3.13 20.67 -13.10
CA MET A 1 -2.83 21.40 -14.36
C MET A 1 -2.07 20.43 -15.25
N GLY A 2 -2.37 20.38 -16.55
CA GLY A 2 -1.59 19.58 -17.51
C GLY A 2 -0.49 20.42 -18.16
N GLU A 3 -0.11 20.07 -19.38
CA GLU A 3 0.95 20.72 -20.16
C GLU A 3 0.36 21.71 -21.17
N LEU A 4 1.09 22.79 -21.45
CA LEU A 4 0.80 23.77 -22.50
C LEU A 4 1.79 23.56 -23.64
N ALA A 5 1.31 23.45 -24.87
CA ALA A 5 2.15 23.39 -26.07
C ALA A 5 2.08 24.71 -26.82
N GLU A 6 3.20 25.46 -26.83
CA GLU A 6 3.34 26.68 -27.61
C GLU A 6 3.61 26.37 -29.09
N ASN A 7 3.18 27.26 -29.98
CA ASN A 7 3.42 27.17 -31.44
C ASN A 7 2.96 25.85 -32.09
N ALA A 8 1.84 25.27 -31.64
CA ALA A 8 1.27 24.08 -32.28
C ALA A 8 0.83 24.36 -33.74
N ALA A 9 0.22 25.52 -33.98
CA ALA A 9 -0.02 26.11 -35.29
C ALA A 9 -0.34 27.61 -35.14
N SER A 10 -0.39 28.36 -36.24
CA SER A 10 -0.85 29.75 -36.23
C SER A 10 -2.28 29.83 -35.68
N GLU A 11 -2.49 30.69 -34.68
CA GLU A 11 -3.78 30.92 -34.01
C GLU A 11 -4.40 29.67 -33.34
N VAL A 12 -3.58 28.69 -32.96
CA VAL A 12 -4.04 27.49 -32.24
C VAL A 12 -3.29 27.31 -30.92
N ASP A 13 -4.03 27.41 -29.83
CA ASP A 13 -3.56 27.08 -28.49
C ASP A 13 -3.92 25.63 -28.12
N VAL A 14 -2.95 24.89 -27.58
CA VAL A 14 -3.14 23.51 -27.15
C VAL A 14 -2.68 23.34 -25.71
N TYR A 15 -3.57 22.84 -24.85
CA TYR A 15 -3.24 22.49 -23.47
C TYR A 15 -3.96 21.22 -23.04
N THR A 16 -3.41 20.56 -22.02
CA THR A 16 -4.03 19.39 -21.39
C THR A 16 -4.49 19.69 -19.97
N MET A 17 -5.50 18.95 -19.50
CA MET A 17 -6.01 19.04 -18.14
C MET A 17 -6.23 17.65 -17.56
N HIS A 18 -5.90 17.51 -16.28
CA HIS A 18 -6.27 16.34 -15.49
C HIS A 18 -7.60 16.61 -14.80
N GLN A 19 -8.56 15.71 -15.00
CA GLN A 19 -9.90 15.76 -14.41
C GLN A 19 -10.13 14.51 -13.54
N PRO A 20 -11.00 14.59 -12.51
CA PRO A 20 -11.36 13.43 -11.72
C PRO A 20 -12.00 12.35 -12.59
N LEU A 21 -11.76 11.09 -12.23
CA LEU A 21 -12.33 9.94 -12.92
C LEU A 21 -13.78 9.67 -12.49
N GLY A 22 -14.15 10.02 -11.26
CA GLY A 22 -15.45 9.72 -10.67
C GLY A 22 -15.31 8.95 -9.36
N VAL A 23 -15.98 7.80 -9.24
CA VAL A 23 -15.89 6.95 -8.04
C VAL A 23 -14.64 6.08 -8.12
N GLY A 24 -13.72 6.24 -7.17
CA GLY A 24 -12.62 5.32 -6.92
C GLY A 24 -12.96 4.32 -5.81
N ALA A 25 -12.29 3.17 -5.82
CA ALA A 25 -12.38 2.21 -4.72
C ALA A 25 -11.00 1.71 -4.29
N GLY A 26 -10.89 1.39 -3.00
CA GLY A 26 -9.67 0.91 -2.37
C GLY A 26 -9.91 -0.36 -1.55
N ILE A 27 -9.06 -1.37 -1.72
CA ILE A 27 -9.08 -2.60 -0.92
C ILE A 27 -7.71 -2.74 -0.26
N THR A 28 -7.66 -2.80 1.07
CA THR A 28 -6.40 -2.78 1.84
C THR A 28 -6.21 -4.03 2.71
N ALA A 29 -4.97 -4.49 2.82
CA ALA A 29 -4.56 -5.58 3.71
C ALA A 29 -4.48 -5.15 5.18
N PHE A 30 -4.34 -6.14 6.08
CA PHE A 30 -4.33 -5.96 7.53
C PHE A 30 -3.08 -5.24 8.05
N ASN A 31 -1.91 -5.51 7.45
CA ASN A 31 -0.63 -5.22 8.09
C ASN A 31 -0.33 -3.75 8.38
N PHE A 32 -0.98 -2.81 7.70
CA PHE A 32 -0.90 -1.39 8.05
C PHE A 32 -2.28 -0.73 7.90
N PRO A 33 -3.17 -0.91 8.88
CA PRO A 33 -4.60 -0.59 8.73
C PRO A 33 -4.91 0.92 8.72
N ILE A 34 -3.92 1.77 9.03
CA ILE A 34 -4.00 3.24 8.88
C ILE A 34 -3.25 3.70 7.63
N MET A 35 -2.01 3.25 7.44
CA MET A 35 -1.14 3.72 6.35
C MET A 35 -1.69 3.36 4.97
N LEU A 36 -2.20 2.13 4.77
CA LEU A 36 -2.66 1.69 3.44
C LEU A 36 -3.88 2.49 2.96
N PRO A 37 -4.92 2.73 3.78
CA PRO A 37 -6.00 3.66 3.40
C PRO A 37 -5.48 5.05 3.03
N CYS A 38 -4.51 5.60 3.78
CA CYS A 38 -3.94 6.92 3.53
C CYS A 38 -3.17 7.03 2.21
N PHE A 39 -2.69 5.93 1.64
CA PHE A 39 -2.10 5.92 0.29
C PHE A 39 -3.15 6.02 -0.83
N MET A 40 -4.43 5.85 -0.50
CA MET A 40 -5.50 5.78 -1.49
C MET A 40 -6.47 6.95 -1.40
N PHE A 41 -7.30 7.00 -0.36
CA PHE A 41 -8.45 7.90 -0.33
C PHE A 41 -8.07 9.39 -0.25
N PRO A 42 -7.01 9.83 0.47
CA PRO A 42 -6.72 11.26 0.57
C PRO A 42 -6.37 11.86 -0.78
N LEU A 43 -5.52 11.18 -1.57
CA LEU A 43 -5.14 11.60 -2.92
C LEU A 43 -6.31 11.54 -3.90
N ALA A 44 -7.14 10.49 -3.81
CA ALA A 44 -8.33 10.37 -4.65
C ALA A 44 -9.30 11.54 -4.41
N ILE A 45 -9.57 11.87 -3.15
CA ILE A 45 -10.48 12.96 -2.77
C ILE A 45 -9.88 14.33 -3.11
N ALA A 46 -8.60 14.56 -2.81
CA ALA A 46 -7.92 15.81 -3.14
C ALA A 46 -7.92 16.12 -4.65
N THR A 47 -8.00 15.08 -5.49
CA THR A 47 -8.09 15.20 -6.95
C THR A 47 -9.54 15.26 -7.47
N GLY A 48 -10.53 15.37 -6.58
CA GLY A 48 -11.94 15.56 -6.91
C GLY A 48 -12.77 14.29 -7.11
N ASN A 49 -12.25 13.12 -6.70
CA ASN A 49 -12.98 11.85 -6.76
C ASN A 49 -13.76 11.58 -5.47
N THR A 50 -14.77 10.72 -5.53
CA THR A 50 -15.33 10.07 -4.34
C THR A 50 -14.68 8.70 -4.17
N PHE A 51 -14.74 8.14 -2.96
CA PHE A 51 -13.99 6.95 -2.60
C PHE A 51 -14.80 5.95 -1.78
N VAL A 52 -14.71 4.67 -2.17
CA VAL A 52 -15.24 3.52 -1.43
C VAL A 52 -14.07 2.68 -0.90
N LEU A 53 -13.90 2.62 0.41
CA LEU A 53 -12.84 1.88 1.07
C LEU A 53 -13.36 0.55 1.64
N LYS A 54 -12.70 -0.57 1.31
CA LYS A 54 -12.90 -1.88 1.92
C LYS A 54 -11.65 -2.28 2.71
N PRO A 55 -11.58 -1.98 4.02
CA PRO A 55 -10.43 -2.33 4.83
C PRO A 55 -10.39 -3.83 5.13
N SER A 56 -9.28 -4.31 5.68
CA SER A 56 -9.20 -5.70 6.14
C SER A 56 -10.21 -5.95 7.26
N GLU A 57 -10.88 -7.09 7.18
CA GLU A 57 -11.77 -7.61 8.21
C GLU A 57 -11.02 -8.05 9.48
N GLN A 58 -9.69 -8.18 9.44
CA GLN A 58 -8.88 -8.67 10.56
C GLN A 58 -8.64 -7.60 11.64
N ASP A 59 -8.56 -6.32 11.26
CA ASP A 59 -8.22 -5.21 12.14
C ASP A 59 -8.87 -3.85 11.75
N PRO A 60 -10.19 -3.81 11.47
CA PRO A 60 -10.85 -2.66 10.87
C PRO A 60 -10.96 -1.43 11.78
N SER A 61 -10.88 -1.60 13.10
CA SER A 61 -11.20 -0.55 14.08
C SER A 61 -10.34 0.70 13.93
N SER A 62 -9.06 0.53 13.61
CA SER A 62 -8.14 1.66 13.43
C SER A 62 -8.45 2.45 12.15
N THR A 63 -8.83 1.76 11.06
CA THR A 63 -9.31 2.40 9.84
C THR A 63 -10.62 3.16 10.08
N MET A 64 -11.55 2.59 10.86
CA MET A 64 -12.79 3.28 11.19
C MET A 64 -12.54 4.57 11.96
N ARG A 65 -11.63 4.55 12.94
CA ARG A 65 -11.26 5.78 13.66
C ARG A 65 -10.63 6.83 12.74
N LEU A 66 -9.81 6.41 11.77
CA LEU A 66 -9.26 7.31 10.75
C LEU A 66 -10.37 7.96 9.90
N VAL A 67 -11.38 7.20 9.50
CA VAL A 67 -12.48 7.68 8.66
C VAL A 67 -13.39 8.63 9.43
N GLU A 68 -13.67 8.36 10.71
CA GLU A 68 -14.37 9.29 11.61
C GLU A 68 -13.66 10.64 11.66
N LEU A 69 -12.35 10.63 11.91
CA LEU A 69 -11.52 11.84 11.94
C LEU A 69 -11.54 12.58 10.60
N ALA A 70 -11.59 11.85 9.48
CA ALA A 70 -11.68 12.46 8.15
C ALA A 70 -13.02 13.18 7.93
N HIS A 71 -14.12 12.65 8.46
CA HIS A 71 -15.41 13.34 8.47
C HIS A 71 -15.43 14.53 9.44
N GLU A 72 -14.84 14.40 10.63
CA GLU A 72 -14.66 15.51 11.58
C GLU A 72 -13.84 16.67 10.94
N ALA A 73 -12.86 16.34 10.09
CA ALA A 73 -12.07 17.30 9.33
C ALA A 73 -12.83 17.97 8.17
N GLY A 74 -14.08 17.58 7.91
CA GLY A 74 -14.96 18.23 6.94
C GLY A 74 -15.07 17.53 5.59
N ILE A 75 -14.67 16.26 5.44
CA ILE A 75 -14.99 15.50 4.22
C ILE A 75 -16.52 15.36 4.11
N PRO A 76 -17.14 15.86 3.02
CA PRO A 76 -18.59 15.86 2.88
C PRO A 76 -19.17 14.43 2.91
N PRO A 77 -20.41 14.25 3.42
CA PRO A 77 -21.11 12.98 3.37
C PRO A 77 -21.16 12.42 1.94
N GLY A 78 -20.86 11.12 1.80
CA GLY A 78 -20.85 10.41 0.52
C GLY A 78 -19.55 10.55 -0.29
N VAL A 79 -18.62 11.44 0.09
CA VAL A 79 -17.31 11.56 -0.58
C VAL A 79 -16.36 10.45 -0.16
N LEU A 80 -16.33 10.10 1.13
CA LEU A 80 -15.62 8.94 1.66
C LEU A 80 -16.65 7.96 2.25
N ASN A 81 -16.60 6.71 1.80
CA ASN A 81 -17.50 5.65 2.25
C ASN A 81 -16.67 4.42 2.62
N VAL A 82 -17.14 3.66 3.62
CA VAL A 82 -16.52 2.39 4.01
C VAL A 82 -17.53 1.27 3.83
N VAL A 83 -17.09 0.17 3.21
CA VAL A 83 -17.89 -1.06 3.09
C VAL A 83 -17.05 -2.22 3.61
N HIS A 84 -17.54 -2.89 4.64
CA HIS A 84 -16.91 -4.09 5.17
C HIS A 84 -17.38 -5.34 4.43
N GLY A 85 -16.56 -6.39 4.46
CA GLY A 85 -16.91 -7.70 3.94
C GLY A 85 -15.71 -8.44 3.39
N GLY A 86 -15.88 -9.70 3.03
CA GLY A 86 -14.81 -10.56 2.52
C GLY A 86 -14.64 -10.50 0.99
N PRO A 87 -14.24 -11.61 0.36
CA PRO A 87 -14.03 -11.71 -1.09
C PRO A 87 -15.24 -11.29 -1.95
N ASP A 88 -16.46 -11.55 -1.50
CA ASP A 88 -17.67 -11.22 -2.28
C ASP A 88 -17.83 -9.71 -2.47
N VAL A 89 -17.57 -8.91 -1.43
CA VAL A 89 -17.59 -7.45 -1.52
C VAL A 89 -16.45 -6.95 -2.41
N ALA A 90 -15.26 -7.53 -2.30
CA ALA A 90 -14.14 -7.19 -3.19
C ALA A 90 -14.45 -7.46 -4.66
N ASN A 91 -15.10 -8.60 -4.96
CA ASN A 91 -15.55 -8.95 -6.30
C ASN A 91 -16.63 -7.99 -6.82
N GLN A 92 -17.61 -7.65 -5.98
CA GLN A 92 -18.66 -6.69 -6.34
C GLN A 92 -18.05 -5.31 -6.64
N ILE A 93 -17.08 -4.85 -5.85
CA ILE A 93 -16.34 -3.60 -6.12
C ILE A 93 -15.64 -3.66 -7.48
N ALA A 94 -15.00 -4.78 -7.82
CA ALA A 94 -14.32 -4.93 -9.11
C ALA A 94 -15.31 -4.93 -10.30
N ASP A 95 -16.52 -5.42 -10.11
CA ASP A 95 -17.53 -5.50 -11.18
C ASP A 95 -18.37 -4.23 -11.33
N HIS A 96 -18.58 -3.47 -10.25
CA HIS A 96 -19.54 -2.36 -10.22
C HIS A 96 -19.25 -1.28 -11.27
N GLN A 97 -20.18 -1.02 -12.18
CA GLN A 97 -19.95 -0.16 -13.37
C GLN A 97 -19.67 1.31 -13.04
N ASP A 98 -20.15 1.79 -11.89
CA ASP A 98 -19.90 3.17 -11.47
C ASP A 98 -18.49 3.40 -10.90
N ILE A 99 -17.80 2.34 -10.48
CA ILE A 99 -16.42 2.44 -9.99
C ILE A 99 -15.50 2.53 -11.20
N LYS A 100 -14.79 3.65 -11.34
CA LYS A 100 -13.93 3.94 -12.52
C LYS A 100 -12.48 3.55 -12.31
N ALA A 101 -12.03 3.47 -11.06
CA ALA A 101 -10.68 3.04 -10.71
C ALA A 101 -10.66 2.19 -9.43
N LEU A 102 -9.85 1.13 -9.43
CA LEU A 102 -9.63 0.26 -8.27
C LEU A 102 -8.16 0.26 -7.85
N SER A 103 -7.91 0.49 -6.56
CA SER A 103 -6.60 0.36 -5.93
C SER A 103 -6.60 -0.80 -4.96
N PHE A 104 -5.70 -1.76 -5.16
CA PHE A 104 -5.58 -2.94 -4.29
C PHE A 104 -4.19 -3.02 -3.68
N ILE A 105 -4.13 -3.30 -2.37
CA ILE A 105 -2.90 -3.70 -1.67
C ILE A 105 -3.18 -5.01 -0.94
N GLY A 106 -2.44 -6.07 -1.27
CA GLY A 106 -2.62 -7.38 -0.65
C GLY A 106 -1.80 -8.50 -1.30
N SER A 107 -2.30 -9.73 -1.26
CA SER A 107 -1.59 -10.89 -1.80
C SER A 107 -1.56 -10.90 -3.32
N THR A 108 -0.52 -11.51 -3.91
CA THR A 108 -0.40 -11.64 -5.37
C THR A 108 -1.54 -12.43 -5.99
N HIS A 109 -2.02 -13.48 -5.31
CA HIS A 109 -3.13 -14.30 -5.78
C HIS A 109 -4.42 -13.47 -5.93
N VAL A 110 -4.83 -12.77 -4.88
CA VAL A 110 -6.05 -11.95 -4.90
C VAL A 110 -5.89 -10.74 -5.81
N GLY A 111 -4.74 -10.07 -5.76
CA GLY A 111 -4.45 -8.92 -6.61
C GLY A 111 -4.53 -9.25 -8.10
N SER A 112 -4.00 -10.39 -8.53
CA SER A 112 -4.06 -10.84 -9.93
C SER A 112 -5.50 -11.13 -10.38
N LEU A 113 -6.30 -11.76 -9.52
CA LEU A 113 -7.72 -12.03 -9.80
C LEU A 113 -8.51 -10.73 -9.98
N LEU A 114 -8.37 -9.81 -9.04
CA LEU A 114 -9.08 -8.53 -9.09
C LEU A 114 -8.59 -7.66 -10.25
N TYR A 115 -7.28 -7.66 -10.54
CA TYR A 115 -6.71 -6.92 -11.67
C TYR A 115 -7.33 -7.35 -13.00
N ASN A 116 -7.35 -8.66 -13.26
CA ASN A 116 -7.95 -9.20 -14.47
C ASN A 116 -9.46 -8.92 -14.54
N ARG A 117 -10.17 -9.07 -13.42
CA ARG A 117 -11.61 -8.84 -13.34
C ARG A 117 -11.97 -7.37 -13.60
N ALA A 118 -11.30 -6.43 -12.94
CA ALA A 118 -11.53 -5.00 -13.10
C ALA A 118 -11.14 -4.52 -14.51
N ALA A 119 -10.02 -5.01 -15.06
CA ALA A 119 -9.59 -4.70 -16.42
C ALA A 119 -10.58 -5.22 -17.47
N ALA A 120 -11.10 -6.44 -17.30
CA ALA A 120 -12.15 -6.98 -18.17
C ALA A 120 -13.45 -6.16 -18.12
N ALA A 121 -13.73 -5.52 -16.98
CA ALA A 121 -14.84 -4.59 -16.80
C ALA A 121 -14.51 -3.14 -17.23
N GLY A 122 -13.38 -2.92 -17.91
CA GLY A 122 -12.99 -1.61 -18.46
C GLY A 122 -12.49 -0.59 -17.44
N LYS A 123 -12.19 -1.01 -16.20
CA LYS A 123 -11.74 -0.12 -15.14
C LYS A 123 -10.23 0.06 -15.15
N ARG A 124 -9.75 1.23 -14.73
CA ARG A 124 -8.34 1.41 -14.39
C ARG A 124 -8.06 0.67 -13.09
N MET A 125 -6.99 -0.09 -13.02
CA MET A 125 -6.62 -0.77 -11.77
C MET A 125 -5.12 -0.72 -11.51
N GLN A 126 -4.77 -0.57 -10.24
CA GLN A 126 -3.43 -0.86 -9.73
C GLN A 126 -3.52 -1.92 -8.63
N ALA A 127 -2.57 -2.84 -8.61
CA ALA A 127 -2.48 -3.91 -7.62
C ALA A 127 -1.04 -4.00 -7.09
N MET A 128 -0.82 -3.54 -5.87
CA MET A 128 0.44 -3.71 -5.15
C MET A 128 0.39 -5.03 -4.39
N MET A 129 1.26 -5.95 -4.76
CA MET A 129 1.13 -7.36 -4.43
C MET A 129 2.28 -7.86 -3.53
N GLY A 130 2.40 -9.18 -3.38
CA GLY A 130 3.40 -9.81 -2.52
C GLY A 130 4.84 -9.50 -2.97
N ALA A 131 5.76 -9.66 -2.02
CA ALA A 131 7.18 -9.35 -2.21
C ALA A 131 8.07 -10.44 -1.59
N LYS A 132 9.29 -10.53 -2.12
CA LYS A 132 10.38 -11.32 -1.55
C LYS A 132 11.66 -10.46 -1.57
N ASN A 133 11.75 -9.52 -0.64
CA ASN A 133 12.85 -8.57 -0.63
C ASN A 133 14.15 -9.24 -0.19
N HIS A 134 15.24 -8.89 -0.88
CA HIS A 134 16.59 -9.36 -0.65
C HIS A 134 17.44 -8.19 -0.14
N CYS A 135 18.10 -8.39 0.99
CA CYS A 135 19.11 -7.48 1.53
C CYS A 135 20.50 -8.02 1.18
N VAL A 136 21.22 -7.34 0.28
CA VAL A 136 22.59 -7.71 -0.09
C VAL A 136 23.57 -6.99 0.82
N VAL A 137 24.43 -7.75 1.49
CA VAL A 137 25.45 -7.24 2.41
C VAL A 137 26.83 -7.52 1.84
N MET A 138 27.53 -6.44 1.50
CA MET A 138 28.89 -6.46 0.96
C MET A 138 29.93 -6.47 2.10
N PRO A 139 31.15 -7.00 1.87
CA PRO A 139 32.21 -7.01 2.89
C PRO A 139 32.61 -5.62 3.41
N ASP A 140 32.47 -4.59 2.58
CA ASP A 140 32.79 -3.19 2.89
C ASP A 140 31.62 -2.42 3.52
N ALA A 141 30.46 -3.06 3.68
CA ALA A 141 29.32 -2.43 4.36
C ALA A 141 29.65 -2.11 5.82
N ASN A 142 29.06 -1.04 6.35
CA ASN A 142 29.17 -0.76 7.77
C ASN A 142 28.48 -1.86 8.58
N ARG A 143 29.27 -2.73 9.22
CA ARG A 143 28.79 -3.96 9.86
C ARG A 143 27.71 -3.72 10.92
N SER A 144 27.92 -2.77 11.83
CA SER A 144 26.97 -2.52 12.92
C SER A 144 25.63 -1.97 12.41
N GLN A 145 25.68 -1.02 11.47
CA GLN A 145 24.47 -0.48 10.84
C GLN A 145 23.73 -1.53 10.00
N ALA A 146 24.47 -2.33 9.22
CA ALA A 146 23.90 -3.38 8.38
C ALA A 146 23.14 -4.41 9.22
N ILE A 147 23.74 -4.89 10.33
CA ILE A 147 23.09 -5.87 11.21
C ILE A 147 21.86 -5.26 11.87
N ASN A 148 21.94 -4.05 12.44
CA ASN A 148 20.80 -3.40 13.09
C ASN A 148 19.63 -3.19 12.11
N ASN A 149 19.90 -2.61 10.94
CA ASN A 149 18.89 -2.38 9.92
C ASN A 149 18.30 -3.70 9.38
N LEU A 150 19.11 -4.76 9.25
CA LEU A 150 18.64 -6.08 8.86
C LEU A 150 17.64 -6.63 9.87
N LEU A 151 17.94 -6.56 11.17
CA LEU A 151 17.04 -7.05 12.21
C LEU A 151 15.71 -6.27 12.23
N GLY A 152 15.77 -4.93 12.18
CA GLY A 152 14.56 -4.11 12.16
C GLY A 152 13.72 -4.32 10.90
N SER A 153 14.37 -4.52 9.74
CA SER A 153 13.65 -4.77 8.48
C SER A 153 13.12 -6.19 8.34
N ALA A 154 13.74 -7.19 8.95
CA ALA A 154 13.29 -8.58 8.91
C ALA A 154 12.22 -8.87 9.98
N PHE A 155 12.42 -8.42 11.22
CA PHE A 155 11.60 -8.80 12.37
C PHE A 155 10.63 -7.70 12.83
N GLY A 156 10.84 -6.45 12.43
CA GLY A 156 9.93 -5.34 12.76
C GLY A 156 8.50 -5.61 12.27
N ALA A 157 7.50 -5.28 13.09
CA ALA A 157 6.09 -5.65 12.88
C ALA A 157 5.90 -7.17 12.63
N ALA A 158 6.68 -7.98 13.35
CA ALA A 158 6.74 -9.44 13.19
C ALA A 158 7.03 -9.90 11.75
N GLY A 159 7.75 -9.08 10.97
CA GLY A 159 8.05 -9.36 9.56
C GLY A 159 6.84 -9.30 8.62
N GLN A 160 5.66 -8.91 9.10
CA GLN A 160 4.42 -8.87 8.31
C GLN A 160 4.34 -7.60 7.46
N ARG A 161 5.41 -7.28 6.72
CA ARG A 161 5.50 -6.05 5.89
C ARG A 161 5.82 -6.44 4.46
N CYS A 162 5.19 -5.78 3.50
CA CYS A 162 5.54 -5.95 2.08
C CYS A 162 7.00 -5.55 1.79
N MET A 163 7.57 -4.64 2.59
CA MET A 163 8.97 -4.22 2.50
C MET A 163 9.91 -4.97 3.46
N ALA A 164 9.44 -6.02 4.14
CA ALA A 164 10.30 -6.78 5.05
C ALA A 164 11.38 -7.52 4.27
N ASN A 165 12.61 -7.51 4.79
CA ASN A 165 13.71 -8.27 4.22
C ASN A 165 13.59 -9.74 4.63
N SER A 166 13.08 -10.55 3.70
CA SER A 166 12.85 -11.97 3.90
C SER A 166 14.07 -12.85 3.59
N VAL A 167 15.07 -12.27 2.92
CA VAL A 167 16.30 -12.92 2.52
C VAL A 167 17.46 -11.96 2.75
N VAL A 168 18.56 -12.46 3.33
CA VAL A 168 19.84 -11.76 3.36
C VAL A 168 20.84 -12.52 2.48
N VAL A 169 21.59 -11.78 1.67
CA VAL A 169 22.66 -12.30 0.82
C VAL A 169 23.98 -11.74 1.34
N LEU A 170 24.73 -12.57 2.07
CA LEU A 170 26.05 -12.22 2.58
C LEU A 170 27.10 -12.53 1.51
N VAL A 171 27.73 -11.49 0.95
CA VAL A 171 28.67 -11.63 -0.17
C VAL A 171 30.08 -11.88 0.35
N GLY A 172 30.72 -12.98 -0.10
CA GLY A 172 32.12 -13.27 0.19
C GLY A 172 32.42 -13.30 1.69
N GLU A 173 33.36 -12.45 2.12
CA GLU A 173 33.81 -12.34 3.52
C GLU A 173 32.69 -11.93 4.49
N ALA A 174 31.64 -11.25 4.02
CA ALA A 174 30.48 -10.91 4.86
C ALA A 174 29.76 -12.16 5.42
N ARG A 175 29.99 -13.35 4.84
CA ARG A 175 29.49 -14.63 5.39
C ARG A 175 29.95 -14.86 6.84
N ALA A 176 31.10 -14.32 7.22
CA ALA A 176 31.61 -14.42 8.60
C ALA A 176 30.72 -13.69 9.63
N TRP A 177 29.79 -12.82 9.20
CA TRP A 177 28.93 -12.04 10.10
C TRP A 177 27.68 -12.81 10.56
N LEU A 178 27.49 -14.05 10.11
CA LEU A 178 26.31 -14.85 10.43
C LEU A 178 26.10 -15.01 11.94
N ASN A 179 27.17 -15.29 12.70
CA ASN A 179 27.06 -15.48 14.14
C ASN A 179 26.62 -14.19 14.85
N ASP A 180 27.18 -13.04 14.48
CA ASP A 180 26.75 -11.75 15.01
C ASP A 180 25.27 -11.47 14.74
N ILE A 181 24.78 -11.81 13.54
CA ILE A 181 23.36 -11.64 13.20
C ILE A 181 22.50 -12.51 14.11
N VAL A 182 22.90 -13.76 14.36
CA VAL A 182 22.18 -14.68 15.27
C VAL A 182 22.19 -14.14 16.70
N GLU A 183 23.35 -13.75 17.22
CA GLU A 183 23.49 -13.19 18.57
C GLU A 183 22.67 -11.92 18.75
N ALA A 184 22.64 -11.06 17.74
CA ALA A 184 21.86 -9.83 17.78
C ALA A 184 20.35 -10.13 17.69
N ALA A 185 19.92 -11.12 16.88
CA ALA A 185 18.53 -11.53 16.80
C ALA A 185 17.99 -12.15 18.10
N GLN A 186 18.83 -12.90 18.83
CA GLN A 186 18.47 -13.52 20.12
C GLN A 186 18.11 -12.50 21.21
N LYS A 187 18.54 -11.24 21.05
CA LYS A 187 18.23 -10.14 21.97
C LYS A 187 16.85 -9.52 21.72
N ASN A 188 16.15 -9.91 20.64
CA ASN A 188 14.81 -9.41 20.37
C ASN A 188 13.81 -10.01 21.35
N GLU A 189 13.04 -9.16 22.01
CA GLU A 189 11.95 -9.56 22.89
C GLU A 189 10.64 -9.65 22.10
N SER A 190 9.85 -10.68 22.40
CA SER A 190 8.51 -10.86 21.83
C SER A 190 7.50 -10.86 22.97
N GLY A 191 6.43 -10.10 22.83
CA GLY A 191 5.42 -9.95 23.87
C GLY A 191 4.20 -9.19 23.37
N ALA A 192 3.21 -9.04 24.25
CA ALA A 192 2.08 -8.18 23.97
C ALA A 192 2.55 -6.71 23.89
N TRP A 193 2.04 -5.96 22.93
CA TRP A 193 2.47 -4.57 22.73
C TRP A 193 2.16 -3.64 23.92
N TYR A 194 1.24 -4.05 24.81
CA TYR A 194 0.84 -3.32 26.01
C TYR A 194 1.49 -3.82 27.31
N SER A 195 2.40 -4.80 27.23
CA SER A 195 3.05 -5.40 28.41
C SER A 195 4.48 -4.89 28.67
N ALA A 196 4.87 -3.75 28.07
CA ALA A 196 6.15 -3.10 28.27
C ALA A 196 6.03 -1.85 29.13
#